data_AF-A0A821U4J6-F1
#
_entry.id   AF-A0A821U4J6-F1
#
_cell.length_a   1.000
_cell.length_b   1.000
_cell.length_c   1.000
_cell.angle_alpha   90.00
_cell.angle_beta   90.00
_cell.angle_gamma   90.00
#
_symmetry.space_group_name_H-M   'P 1'
#
loop_
_entity.id
_entity.type
_entity.pdbx_description
1 polymer ?
#
loop_
_entity_poly.entity_id
_entity_poly.type
_entity_poly.pdbx_seq_one_letter_code
_entity_poly.pdbx_strand_id
1 'polypeptide(L)'
;YDERNFHCWAYRYYLLERLCPSSSSELEGFYENELSFLRSTIGINLSNYSAWHYRSKYLDKLIDHNPSRRTSLLSSEWPLVLNAFYTDCSDQAAWFYAR
;
A
#
# COMPACT_ATOMS: atom_id res chain seq x y z
N TYR A 1 -9.49 -14.71 13.52
CA TYR A 1 -8.60 -13.62 13.10
C TYR A 1 -9.27 -12.96 11.90
N ASP A 2 -9.54 -11.66 11.93
CA ASP A 2 -10.16 -10.93 10.82
C ASP A 2 -9.12 -10.02 10.18
N GLU A 3 -8.58 -10.47 9.06
CA GLU A 3 -7.54 -9.78 8.30
C GLU A 3 -8.03 -8.49 7.59
N ARG A 4 -9.35 -8.30 7.51
CA ARG A 4 -9.99 -7.14 6.89
C ARG A 4 -10.51 -6.12 7.91
N ASN A 5 -10.24 -6.33 9.20
CA ASN A 5 -10.75 -5.47 10.28
C ASN A 5 -10.27 -4.03 10.11
N PHE A 6 -11.19 -3.17 9.67
CA PHE A 6 -10.92 -1.76 9.39
C PHE A 6 -10.39 -1.00 10.62
N HIS A 7 -10.87 -1.32 11.83
CA HIS A 7 -10.41 -0.67 13.06
C HIS A 7 -8.95 -1.00 13.38
N CYS A 8 -8.54 -2.26 13.18
CA CYS A 8 -7.15 -2.66 13.37
C CYS A 8 -6.22 -1.96 12.37
N TRP A 9 -6.63 -1.89 11.10
CA TRP A 9 -5.87 -1.18 10.07
C TRP A 9 -5.78 0.33 10.34
N ALA A 10 -6.89 0.95 10.76
CA ALA A 10 -6.91 2.36 11.14
C ALA A 10 -6.02 2.64 12.35
N TYR A 11 -6.02 1.76 13.35
CA TYR A 11 -5.16 1.88 14.52
C TYR A 11 -3.68 1.70 14.16
N ARG A 12 -3.34 0.72 13.29
CA ARG A 12 -1.98 0.55 12.76
C ARG A 12 -1.51 1.83 12.07
N TYR A 13 -2.32 2.36 11.16
CA TYR A 13 -1.99 3.59 10.45
C TYR A 13 -1.75 4.75 11.43
N TYR A 14 -2.65 4.95 12.38
CA TYR A 14 -2.49 5.97 13.42
C TYR A 14 -1.19 5.85 14.22
N LEU A 15 -0.77 4.63 14.56
CA LEU A 15 0.51 4.40 15.24
C LEU A 15 1.70 4.72 14.33
N LEU A 16 1.68 4.24 13.08
CA LEU A 16 2.76 4.47 12.12
C LEU A 16 2.95 5.96 11.81
N GLU A 17 1.85 6.73 11.71
CA GLU A 17 1.90 8.19 11.53
C GLU A 17 2.55 8.93 12.71
N ARG A 18 2.58 8.32 13.90
CA ARG A 18 3.23 8.90 15.09
C ARG A 18 4.66 8.43 15.30
N LEU A 19 4.99 7.28 14.73
CA LEU A 19 6.31 6.66 14.83
C LEU A 19 7.18 6.97 13.60
N CYS A 20 6.64 7.69 12.61
CA CYS A 20 7.40 8.03 11.42
C CYS A 20 8.62 8.90 11.78
N PRO A 21 9.79 8.61 11.21
CA PRO A 21 11.01 9.31 11.54
C PRO A 21 10.98 10.73 10.98
N SER A 22 11.65 11.66 11.66
CA SER A 22 11.75 13.06 11.22
C SER A 22 12.83 13.28 10.16
N SER A 23 13.80 12.37 10.04
CA SER A 23 14.84 12.44 9.02
C SER A 23 14.28 12.08 7.65
N SER A 24 14.52 12.92 6.64
CA SER A 24 14.04 12.72 5.28
C SER A 24 14.47 11.36 4.69
N SER A 25 15.73 10.95 4.91
CA SER A 25 16.25 9.69 4.39
C SER A 25 15.65 8.46 5.11
N GLU A 26 15.37 8.58 6.41
CA GLU A 26 14.74 7.50 7.18
C GLU A 26 13.25 7.40 6.85
N LEU A 27 12.60 8.52 6.52
CA LEU A 27 11.18 8.56 6.16
C LEU A 27 10.90 7.85 4.85
N GLU A 28 11.78 8.02 3.86
CA GLU A 28 11.69 7.28 2.59
C GLU A 28 11.77 5.77 2.83
N GLY A 29 12.79 5.30 3.57
CA GLY A 29 12.93 3.88 3.92
C GLY A 29 11.77 3.35 4.77
N PHE A 30 11.18 4.19 5.64
CA PHE A 30 9.99 3.85 6.40
C PHE A 30 8.78 3.58 5.49
N TYR A 31 8.53 4.44 4.50
CA TYR A 31 7.44 4.24 3.54
C TYR A 31 7.68 3.01 2.65
N GLU A 32 8.92 2.78 2.20
CA GLU A 32 9.25 1.57 1.43
C GLU A 32 9.00 0.28 2.22
N ASN A 33 9.36 0.26 3.51
CA ASN A 33 9.12 -0.88 4.38
C ASN A 33 7.62 -1.16 4.54
N GLU A 34 6.80 -0.13 4.73
CA GLU A 34 5.35 -0.31 4.85
C GLU A 34 4.72 -0.75 3.51
N LEU A 35 5.19 -0.21 2.38
CA LEU A 35 4.77 -0.67 1.06
C LEU A 35 5.16 -2.14 0.81
N SER A 36 6.31 -2.60 1.31
CA SER A 36 6.70 -4.01 1.23
C SER A 36 5.77 -4.91 2.06
N PHE A 37 5.44 -4.49 3.30
CA PHE A 37 4.50 -5.20 4.16
C PHE A 37 3.09 -5.28 3.55
N LEU A 38 2.61 -4.19 2.95
CA LEU A 38 1.29 -4.17 2.29
C LEU A 38 1.28 -5.06 1.05
N ARG A 39 2.38 -5.10 0.29
CA ARG A 39 2.52 -6.00 -0.87
C ARG A 39 2.44 -7.47 -0.47
N SER A 40 3.13 -7.87 0.60
CA SER A 40 3.06 -9.26 1.07
C SER A 40 1.66 -9.59 1.59
N THR A 41 1.02 -8.66 2.30
CA THR A 41 -0.36 -8.83 2.79
C THR A 41 -1.36 -9.01 1.65
N ILE A 42 -1.27 -8.21 0.59
CA ILE A 42 -2.07 -8.34 -0.63
C ILE A 42 -1.80 -9.68 -1.31
N GLY A 43 -0.55 -10.12 -1.38
CA GLY A 43 -0.19 -11.41 -1.95
C GLY A 43 -0.77 -12.62 -1.20
N ILE A 44 -1.08 -12.47 0.09
CA ILE A 44 -1.76 -13.50 0.90
C ILE A 44 -3.27 -13.45 0.69
N ASN A 45 -3.86 -12.25 0.69
CA ASN A 45 -5.29 -12.05 0.45
C ASN A 45 -5.52 -10.84 -0.47
N LEU A 46 -5.79 -11.14 -1.74
CA LEU A 46 -6.05 -10.13 -2.78
C LEU A 46 -7.33 -9.34 -2.50
N SER A 47 -8.30 -9.91 -1.78
CA SER A 47 -9.57 -9.25 -1.41
C SER A 47 -9.47 -8.37 -0.17
N ASN A 48 -8.26 -8.18 0.36
CA ASN A 48 -8.05 -7.29 1.50
C ASN A 48 -8.07 -5.82 1.08
N TYR A 49 -9.28 -5.26 0.95
CA TYR A 49 -9.50 -3.86 0.59
C TYR A 49 -8.74 -2.88 1.50
N SER A 50 -8.62 -3.19 2.80
CA SER A 50 -7.86 -2.35 3.73
C SER A 50 -6.40 -2.26 3.33
N ALA A 51 -5.75 -3.38 2.97
CA ALA A 51 -4.36 -3.38 2.54
C ALA A 51 -4.15 -2.54 1.25
N TRP A 52 -5.04 -2.66 0.27
CA TRP A 52 -5.01 -1.83 -0.94
C TRP A 52 -5.19 -0.34 -0.65
N HIS A 53 -6.17 0.01 0.20
CA HIS A 53 -6.43 1.39 0.61
C HIS A 53 -5.22 2.03 1.28
N TYR A 54 -4.59 1.33 2.23
CA TYR A 54 -3.39 1.86 2.89
C TYR A 54 -2.18 1.87 1.95
N ARG A 55 -2.09 0.95 0.98
CA ARG A 55 -1.02 0.98 -0.04
C ARG A 55 -1.08 2.26 -0.86
N SER A 56 -2.26 2.67 -1.31
CA SER A 56 -2.45 3.91 -2.07
C SER A 56 -1.98 5.12 -1.26
N LYS A 57 -2.37 5.20 0.03
CA LYS A 57 -1.97 6.31 0.91
C LYS A 57 -0.45 6.41 1.10
N TYR A 58 0.25 5.29 1.30
CA TYR A 58 1.70 5.31 1.49
C TYR A 58 2.45 5.54 0.18
N LEU A 59 1.88 5.13 -0.95
CA LEU A 59 2.42 5.44 -2.27
C LEU A 59 2.36 6.94 -2.54
N ASP A 60 1.22 7.58 -2.25
CA ASP A 60 1.06 9.03 -2.38
C ASP A 60 2.06 9.77 -1.50
N LYS A 61 2.22 9.35 -0.24
CA LYS A 61 3.20 9.93 0.68
C LYS A 61 4.65 9.82 0.20
N LEU A 62 5.02 8.68 -0.39
CA LEU A 62 6.35 8.47 -0.94
C LEU A 62 6.56 9.33 -2.20
N ILE A 63 5.53 9.49 -3.04
CA ILE A 63 5.59 10.36 -4.21
C ILE A 63 5.67 11.83 -3.82
N ASP A 64 4.91 12.26 -2.81
CA ASP A 64 4.96 13.64 -2.30
C ASP A 64 6.33 13.96 -1.67
N HIS A 65 6.94 12.97 -1.01
CA HIS A 65 8.29 13.09 -0.45
C HIS A 65 9.38 13.09 -1.54
N ASN A 66 9.26 12.21 -2.55
CA ASN A 66 10.22 12.09 -3.64
C ASN A 66 9.54 12.02 -5.02
N PRO A 67 9.13 13.18 -5.58
CA PRO A 67 8.35 13.24 -6.82
C PRO A 67 9.04 12.61 -8.04
N SER A 68 10.38 12.62 -8.06
CA SER A 68 11.19 12.04 -9.13
C SER A 68 10.96 10.53 -9.29
N ARG A 69 10.52 9.84 -8.23
CA ARG A 69 10.28 8.39 -8.26
C ARG A 69 8.91 8.01 -8.79
N ARG A 70 7.99 8.96 -9.00
CA ARG A 70 6.60 8.71 -9.42
C ARG A 70 6.49 7.70 -10.55
N THR A 71 7.20 7.94 -11.67
CA THR A 71 7.12 7.08 -12.85
C THR A 71 7.62 5.66 -12.56
N SER A 72 8.73 5.52 -11.84
CA SER A 72 9.28 4.22 -11.45
C SER A 72 8.34 3.46 -10.52
N LEU A 73 7.75 4.14 -9.53
CA LEU A 73 6.85 3.54 -8.55
C LEU A 73 5.57 3.05 -9.23
N LEU A 74 4.91 3.92 -10.02
CA LEU A 74 3.69 3.55 -10.76
C LEU A 74 3.94 2.39 -11.74
N SER A 75 5.11 2.37 -12.40
CA SER A 75 5.47 1.25 -13.28
C SER A 75 5.62 -0.07 -12.52
N SER A 76 6.11 -0.01 -11.28
CA SER A 76 6.26 -1.20 -10.42
C SER A 76 4.95 -1.69 -9.79
N GLU A 77 3.94 -0.82 -9.69
CA GLU A 77 2.58 -1.17 -9.23
C GLU A 77 1.79 -1.93 -10.29
N TRP A 78 2.03 -1.65 -11.57
CA TRP A 78 1.25 -2.21 -12.67
C TRP A 78 1.19 -3.75 -12.68
N PRO A 79 2.31 -4.50 -12.49
CA PRO A 79 2.25 -5.95 -12.42
C PRO A 79 1.46 -6.48 -11.21
N LEU A 80 1.48 -5.76 -10.07
CA LEU A 80 0.74 -6.16 -8.87
C LEU A 80 -0.77 -6.08 -9.11
N VAL A 81 -1.21 -4.98 -9.73
CA VAL A 81 -2.60 -4.73 -10.10
C VAL A 81 -3.08 -5.74 -11.15
N LEU A 82 -2.28 -5.96 -12.20
CA LEU A 82 -2.59 -6.96 -13.21
C LEU A 82 -2.72 -8.37 -12.61
N ASN A 83 -1.78 -8.77 -11.74
CA ASN A 83 -1.84 -10.08 -11.10
C ASN A 83 -3.12 -10.25 -10.27
N ALA A 84 -3.52 -9.21 -9.53
CA ALA A 84 -4.78 -9.23 -8.79
C ALA A 84 -6.00 -9.42 -9.72
N PHE A 85 -6.04 -8.72 -10.86
CA PHE A 85 -7.13 -8.85 -11.83
C PHE A 85 -7.23 -10.22 -12.50
N TYR A 86 -6.09 -10.85 -12.80
CA TYR A 86 -6.08 -12.16 -13.46
C TYR A 86 -6.28 -13.32 -12.48
N THR A 87 -6.01 -13.12 -11.18
CA THR A 87 -6.13 -14.16 -10.17
C THR A 87 -7.54 -14.23 -9.57
N ASP A 88 -8.21 -13.09 -9.38
CA ASP A 88 -9.62 -13.06 -8.98
C ASP A 88 -10.36 -11.95 -9.73
N CYS A 89 -10.94 -12.31 -10.88
CA CYS A 89 -11.65 -11.34 -11.74
C CYS A 89 -12.93 -10.79 -11.10
N SER A 90 -13.40 -11.40 -9.99
CA SER A 90 -14.56 -10.94 -9.23
C SER A 90 -14.20 -9.92 -8.14
N ASP A 91 -12.90 -9.73 -7.89
CA ASP A 91 -12.40 -8.91 -6.79
C ASP A 91 -12.37 -7.42 -7.15
N GLN A 92 -13.36 -6.69 -6.64
CA GLN A 92 -13.50 -5.25 -6.86
C GLN A 92 -12.39 -4.43 -6.20
N ALA A 93 -11.65 -4.97 -5.22
CA ALA A 93 -10.63 -4.21 -4.49
C ALA A 93 -9.49 -3.72 -5.39
N ALA A 94 -8.99 -4.59 -6.27
CA ALA A 94 -7.99 -4.23 -7.26
C ALA A 94 -8.51 -3.18 -8.26
N TRP A 95 -9.80 -3.26 -8.62
CA TRP A 95 -10.43 -2.30 -9.55
C TRP A 95 -10.54 -0.91 -8.94
N PHE A 96 -10.88 -0.82 -7.65
CA PHE A 96 -10.91 0.45 -6.93
C PHE A 96 -9.52 1.05 -6.72
N TYR A 97 -8.48 0.22 -6.52
CA TYR A 97 -7.10 0.69 -6.37
C TYR A 97 -6.49 1.21 -7.68
N ALA A 98 -6.85 0.60 -8.82
CA ALA A 98 -6.32 0.97 -10.12
C ALA A 98 -6.92 2.28 -10.72
N ARG A 99 -7.98 2.82 -10.11
CA ARG A 99 -8.73 3.97 -10.59
C ARG A 99 -8.24 5.27 -9.98
#